data_AF-A0A8T3M955-F1
#
_entry.id   AF-A0A8T3M955-F1
#
_cell.length_a   1.000
_cell.length_b   1.000
_cell.length_c   1.000
_cell.angle_alpha   90.00
_cell.angle_beta   90.00
_cell.angle_gamma   90.00
#
_symmetry.space_group_name_H-M   'P 1'
#
loop_
_entity.id
_entity.type
_entity.pdbx_description
1 polymer ?
#
loop_
_entity_poly.entity_id
_entity_poly.type
_entity_poly.pdbx_seq_one_letter_code
_entity_poly.pdbx_strand_id
1 'polypeptide(L)'
;MPPSDRSSSDLRLGQAAELLGVSPETLRRWEGDGRLSTHRSAGGQRLVALAEVRRLLAERRSVASASPRPTARGSARNRFPGIVTRIERDGLVAVVEILAGPHRVVSLMTAEAVDEMDLREGDEAIGVVKATNVIVEAPAVRDSRP
;
A
#
# COMPACT_ATOMS: atom_id res chain seq x y z
N MET A 1 -9.14 -41.36 -3.63
CA MET A 1 -9.62 -39.97 -3.56
C MET A 1 -8.48 -39.11 -3.05
N PRO A 2 -7.79 -38.32 -3.89
CA PRO A 2 -6.82 -37.35 -3.40
C PRO A 2 -7.56 -36.10 -2.90
N PRO A 3 -7.13 -35.44 -1.82
CA PRO A 3 -7.63 -34.11 -1.48
C PRO A 3 -7.00 -33.09 -2.43
N SER A 4 -7.75 -32.72 -3.47
CA SER A 4 -7.48 -31.59 -4.34
C SER A 4 -8.11 -30.33 -3.74
N ASP A 5 -7.34 -29.56 -2.95
CA ASP A 5 -7.42 -28.10 -3.01
C ASP A 5 -6.16 -27.46 -2.39
N ARG A 6 -5.16 -27.23 -3.25
CA ARG A 6 -4.15 -26.19 -3.04
C ARG A 6 -4.37 -25.11 -4.10
N SER A 7 -5.53 -24.47 -4.12
CA SER A 7 -5.73 -23.28 -4.95
C SER A 7 -5.20 -22.03 -4.25
N SER A 8 -3.87 -21.84 -4.30
CA SER A 8 -3.15 -20.56 -4.54
C SER A 8 -3.63 -19.22 -3.93
N SER A 9 -4.51 -19.20 -2.93
CA SER A 9 -5.21 -17.98 -2.51
C SER A 9 -5.55 -17.90 -1.02
N ASP A 10 -5.11 -18.86 -0.20
CA ASP A 10 -5.31 -18.83 1.25
C ASP A 10 -4.04 -18.44 2.01
N LEU A 11 -4.19 -17.46 2.90
CA LEU A 11 -3.12 -16.90 3.72
C LEU A 11 -3.26 -17.39 5.15
N ARG A 12 -2.14 -17.64 5.83
CA ARG A 12 -2.19 -17.85 7.28
C ARG A 12 -2.66 -16.57 7.97
N LEU A 13 -3.37 -16.72 9.09
CA LEU A 13 -3.86 -15.57 9.87
C LEU A 13 -2.77 -14.51 10.13
N GLY A 14 -1.54 -14.94 10.44
CA GLY A 14 -0.41 -14.03 10.62
C GLY A 14 -0.02 -13.24 9.36
N GLN A 15 0.02 -13.90 8.20
CA GLN A 15 0.32 -13.25 6.91
C GLN A 15 -0.79 -12.29 6.49
N ALA A 16 -2.06 -12.66 6.73
CA ALA A 16 -3.18 -11.77 6.52
C ALA A 16 -3.12 -10.52 7.42
N ALA A 17 -2.69 -10.68 8.68
CA ALA A 17 -2.57 -9.58 9.62
C ALA A 17 -1.49 -8.58 9.19
N GLU A 18 -0.35 -9.10 8.73
CA GLU A 18 0.76 -8.32 8.20
C GLU A 18 0.33 -7.52 6.95
N LEU A 19 -0.33 -8.16 5.99
CA LEU A 19 -0.85 -7.47 4.79
C LEU A 19 -1.90 -6.40 5.10
N LEU A 20 -2.67 -6.60 6.17
CA LEU A 20 -3.66 -5.64 6.64
C LEU A 20 -3.02 -4.58 7.57
N GLY A 21 -1.74 -4.66 7.90
CA GLY A 21 -1.09 -3.74 8.84
C GLY A 21 -1.76 -3.71 10.22
N VAL A 22 -2.25 -4.87 10.70
CA VAL A 22 -2.87 -5.04 12.03
C VAL A 22 -2.26 -6.20 12.78
N SER A 23 -2.52 -6.29 14.08
CA SER A 23 -2.06 -7.44 14.87
C SER A 23 -2.86 -8.71 14.53
N PRO A 24 -2.26 -9.92 14.66
CA PRO A 24 -3.01 -11.17 14.54
C PRO A 24 -4.17 -11.29 15.54
N GLU A 25 -4.08 -10.65 16.69
CA GLU A 25 -5.16 -10.59 17.69
C GLU A 25 -6.35 -9.77 17.19
N THR A 26 -6.09 -8.66 16.50
CA THR A 26 -7.12 -7.87 15.83
C THR A 26 -7.90 -8.70 14.80
N LEU A 27 -7.22 -9.56 14.04
CA LEU A 27 -7.91 -10.46 13.11
C LEU A 27 -8.74 -11.53 13.83
N ARG A 28 -8.27 -12.09 14.95
CA ARG A 28 -9.07 -13.04 15.76
C ARG A 28 -10.33 -12.38 16.29
N ARG A 29 -10.23 -11.11 16.71
CA ARG A 29 -11.38 -10.33 17.14
C ARG A 29 -12.36 -10.10 15.98
N TRP A 30 -11.87 -9.72 14.80
CA TRP A 30 -12.72 -9.52 13.62
C TRP A 30 -13.42 -10.81 13.17
N GLU A 31 -12.78 -11.96 13.35
CA GLU A 31 -13.42 -13.25 13.14
C GLU A 31 -14.57 -13.48 14.14
N GLY A 32 -14.32 -13.24 15.43
CA GLY A 32 -15.37 -13.36 16.46
C GLY A 32 -16.54 -12.39 16.24
N ASP A 33 -16.25 -11.19 15.73
CA ASP A 33 -17.23 -10.16 15.40
C ASP A 33 -17.87 -10.35 14.02
N GLY A 34 -17.57 -11.44 13.29
CA GLY A 34 -18.12 -11.75 11.97
C GLY A 34 -17.64 -10.84 10.83
N ARG A 35 -16.66 -9.96 11.09
CA ARG A 35 -16.08 -9.02 10.12
C ARG A 35 -15.05 -9.64 9.19
N LEU A 36 -14.51 -10.80 9.55
CA LEU A 36 -13.52 -11.56 8.79
C LEU A 36 -13.93 -13.04 8.77
N SER A 37 -14.09 -13.61 7.58
CA SER A 37 -14.30 -15.05 7.45
C SER A 37 -12.97 -15.80 7.42
N THR A 38 -12.82 -16.82 8.27
CA THR A 38 -11.67 -17.74 8.26
C THR A 38 -12.15 -19.18 8.17
N HIS A 39 -11.32 -20.05 7.60
CA HIS A 39 -11.56 -21.49 7.60
C HIS A 39 -10.34 -22.22 8.14
N ARG A 40 -10.50 -23.53 8.41
CA ARG A 40 -9.41 -24.36 8.92
C ARG A 40 -8.87 -25.28 7.84
N SER A 41 -7.54 -25.33 7.74
CA SER A 41 -6.85 -26.34 6.94
C SER A 41 -7.00 -27.73 7.55
N ALA A 42 -6.74 -28.79 6.77
CA ALA A 42 -6.61 -30.16 7.26
C ALA A 42 -5.60 -30.30 8.41
N GLY A 43 -4.60 -29.41 8.50
CA GLY A 43 -3.63 -29.33 9.61
C GLY A 43 -4.08 -28.47 10.80
N GLY A 44 -5.36 -28.08 10.90
CA GLY A 44 -5.92 -27.29 12.01
C GLY A 44 -5.60 -25.79 12.02
N GLN A 45 -4.80 -25.31 11.06
CA GLN A 45 -4.40 -23.90 10.95
C GLN A 45 -5.55 -23.02 10.46
N ARG A 46 -5.67 -21.80 11.02
CA ARG A 46 -6.61 -20.78 10.54
C ARG A 46 -6.06 -20.13 9.28
N LEU A 47 -6.85 -20.24 8.21
CA LEU A 47 -6.58 -19.69 6.89
C LEU A 47 -7.61 -18.63 6.55
N VAL A 48 -7.14 -17.57 5.92
CA VAL A 48 -7.92 -16.43 5.46
C VAL A 48 -7.79 -16.37 3.95
N ALA A 49 -8.92 -16.35 3.25
CA ALA A 49 -8.90 -16.20 1.80
C ALA A 49 -8.35 -14.83 1.40
N LEU A 50 -7.50 -14.79 0.38
CA LEU A 50 -6.91 -13.56 -0.18
C LEU A 50 -8.00 -12.59 -0.66
N ALA A 51 -9.13 -13.11 -1.15
CA ALA A 51 -10.29 -12.30 -1.53
C ALA A 51 -10.83 -11.50 -0.34
N GLU A 52 -10.86 -12.09 0.85
CA GLU A 52 -11.33 -11.45 2.08
C GLU A 52 -10.34 -10.38 2.56
N VAL A 53 -9.03 -10.67 2.49
CA VAL A 53 -7.99 -9.67 2.77
C VAL A 53 -8.11 -8.47 1.81
N ARG A 54 -8.34 -8.74 0.51
CA ARG A 54 -8.54 -7.69 -0.50
C ARG A 54 -9.78 -6.84 -0.24
N ARG A 55 -10.90 -7.46 0.18
CA ARG A 55 -12.13 -6.74 0.56
C ARG A 55 -11.85 -5.73 1.68
N LEU A 56 -11.19 -6.18 2.76
CA LEU A 56 -10.87 -5.34 3.90
C LEU A 56 -9.89 -4.19 3.55
N LEU A 57 -8.93 -4.43 2.65
CA LEU A 57 -8.05 -3.36 2.15
C LEU A 57 -8.80 -2.32 1.29
N ALA A 58 -9.76 -2.75 0.48
CA ALA A 58 -10.57 -1.84 -0.34
C ALA A 58 -11.48 -0.95 0.52
N GLU A 59 -12.09 -1.50 1.57
CA GLU A 59 -12.90 -0.76 2.54
C GLU A 59 -12.11 0.33 3.27
N ARG A 60 -10.82 0.10 3.57
CA ARG A 60 -9.96 1.14 4.17
C ARG A 60 -9.64 2.26 3.19
N ARG A 61 -9.44 1.91 1.90
CA ARG A 61 -9.11 2.89 0.86
C ARG A 61 -10.28 3.84 0.59
N SER A 62 -11.53 3.35 0.62
CA SER A 62 -12.71 4.19 0.40
C SER A 62 -12.96 5.19 1.53
N VAL A 63 -12.59 4.84 2.77
CA VAL A 63 -12.67 5.76 3.92
C VAL A 63 -11.54 6.81 3.88
N ALA A 64 -10.36 6.45 3.37
CA ALA A 64 -9.24 7.38 3.20
C ALA A 64 -9.40 8.33 1.99
N SER A 65 -10.32 8.05 1.05
CA SER A 65 -10.50 8.82 -0.19
C SER A 65 -11.45 10.02 -0.08
N ALA A 66 -11.57 10.65 1.08
CA ALA A 66 -12.27 11.93 1.23
C ALA A 66 -11.43 13.08 0.60
N SER A 67 -11.40 13.08 -0.74
CA SER A 67 -10.97 14.10 -1.73
C SER A 67 -9.63 14.84 -1.54
N PRO A 68 -8.63 14.56 -2.38
CA PRO A 68 -7.79 15.61 -2.97
C PRO A 68 -8.57 16.33 -4.08
N ARG A 69 -8.44 17.66 -4.20
CA ARG A 69 -8.97 18.49 -5.31
C ARG A 69 -8.77 17.84 -6.69
N PRO A 70 -9.59 18.17 -7.70
CA PRO A 70 -9.45 17.63 -9.05
C PRO A 70 -8.06 17.93 -9.62
N THR A 71 -7.21 16.92 -9.61
CA THR A 71 -5.91 16.91 -10.25
C THR A 71 -6.04 16.62 -11.73
N ALA A 72 -5.09 17.09 -12.54
CA ALA A 72 -5.02 16.80 -13.98
C ALA A 72 -5.28 15.31 -14.27
N ARG A 73 -6.17 15.03 -15.24
CA ARG A 73 -6.44 13.68 -15.76
C ARG A 73 -5.14 13.11 -16.34
N GLY A 74 -4.62 12.04 -15.75
CA GLY A 74 -3.40 11.35 -16.21
C GLY A 74 -3.58 9.84 -16.13
N SER A 75 -2.85 9.09 -16.96
CA SER A 75 -2.92 7.62 -17.03
C SER A 75 -2.19 6.90 -15.88
N ALA A 76 -1.37 7.64 -15.12
CA ALA A 76 -0.68 7.11 -13.96
C ALA A 76 -1.69 6.74 -12.84
N ARG A 77 -1.67 5.46 -12.48
CA ARG A 77 -2.60 4.85 -11.51
C ARG A 77 -2.12 5.00 -10.07
N ASN A 78 -0.82 5.14 -9.85
CA ASN A 78 -0.23 5.26 -8.53
C ASN A 78 -0.11 6.73 -8.16
N ARG A 79 -0.93 7.16 -7.21
CA ARG A 79 -1.03 8.55 -6.75
C ARG A 79 -0.90 8.58 -5.24
N PHE A 80 -0.02 9.45 -4.76
CA PHE A 80 0.37 9.58 -3.37
C PHE A 80 0.13 11.04 -2.94
N PRO A 81 -1.12 11.40 -2.58
CA PRO A 81 -1.41 12.73 -2.07
C PRO A 81 -0.71 12.93 -0.71
N GLY A 82 -0.14 14.11 -0.51
CA GLY A 82 0.64 14.42 0.68
C GLY A 82 1.04 15.89 0.75
N ILE A 83 1.95 16.17 1.67
CA ILE A 83 2.51 17.51 1.88
C ILE A 83 3.98 17.51 1.48
N VAL A 84 4.43 18.55 0.79
CA VAL A 84 5.85 18.77 0.51
C VAL A 84 6.57 19.07 1.82
N THR A 85 7.54 18.23 2.16
CA THR A 85 8.31 18.34 3.41
C THR A 85 9.70 18.90 3.20
N ARG A 86 10.23 18.81 1.97
CA ARG A 86 11.57 19.31 1.63
C ARG A 86 11.71 19.53 0.14
N ILE A 87 12.41 20.60 -0.24
CA ILE A 87 12.85 20.84 -1.61
C ILE A 87 14.35 21.16 -1.62
N GLU A 88 15.14 20.31 -2.28
CA GLU A 88 16.56 20.56 -2.52
C GLU A 88 16.78 20.88 -4.00
N ARG A 89 17.49 21.97 -4.32
CA ARG A 89 17.83 22.35 -5.69
C ARG A 89 19.35 22.30 -5.86
N ASP A 90 19.81 21.69 -6.95
CA ASP A 90 21.22 21.67 -7.35
C ASP A 90 21.33 21.76 -8.88
N GLY A 91 21.80 22.91 -9.38
CA GLY A 91 21.85 23.19 -10.82
C GLY A 91 20.48 23.06 -11.49
N LEU A 92 20.39 22.19 -12.51
CA LEU A 92 19.17 21.97 -13.30
C LEU A 92 18.19 20.99 -12.66
N VAL A 93 18.58 20.32 -11.56
CA VAL A 93 17.76 19.28 -10.93
C VAL A 93 17.28 19.73 -9.56
N ALA A 94 16.15 19.16 -9.16
CA ALA A 94 15.57 19.34 -7.84
C ALA A 94 15.06 18.00 -7.30
N VAL A 95 15.26 17.79 -6.00
CA VAL A 95 14.70 16.70 -5.23
C VAL A 95 13.57 17.24 -4.38
N VAL A 96 12.39 16.68 -4.55
CA VAL A 96 11.18 17.04 -3.79
C VAL A 96 10.74 15.85 -2.95
N GLU A 97 10.54 16.08 -1.66
CA GLU A 97 10.06 15.07 -0.71
C GLU A 97 8.61 15.33 -0.32
N ILE A 98 7.76 14.31 -0.46
CA ILE A 98 6.34 14.36 -0.12
C ILE A 98 6.05 13.33 0.99
N LEU A 99 5.44 13.79 2.08
CA LEU A 99 4.87 12.90 3.10
C LEU A 99 3.45 12.52 2.71
N ALA A 100 3.25 11.28 2.26
CA ALA A 100 1.98 10.74 1.79
C ALA A 100 1.49 9.63 2.75
N GLY A 101 0.80 10.05 3.82
CA GLY A 101 0.39 9.15 4.89
C GLY A 101 1.61 8.56 5.62
N PRO A 102 1.73 7.22 5.76
CA PRO A 102 2.89 6.59 6.41
C PRO A 102 4.13 6.51 5.49
N HIS A 103 4.05 7.00 4.25
CA HIS A 103 5.08 6.84 3.24
C HIS A 103 5.77 8.17 2.92
N ARG A 104 7.09 8.12 2.72
CA ARG A 104 7.88 9.22 2.17
C ARG A 104 8.13 8.95 0.69
N VAL A 105 7.61 9.82 -0.17
CA VAL A 105 7.79 9.75 -1.64
C VAL A 105 8.82 10.80 -2.04
N VAL A 106 9.84 10.39 -2.79
CA VAL A 106 10.89 11.28 -3.28
C VAL A 106 10.80 11.34 -4.80
N SER A 107 10.76 12.56 -5.33
CA SER A 107 10.74 12.84 -6.77
C SER A 107 11.97 13.63 -7.18
N LEU A 108 12.64 13.16 -8.22
CA LEU A 108 13.64 13.95 -8.94
C LEU A 108 12.97 14.61 -10.14
N MET A 109 13.06 15.92 -10.25
CA MET A 109 12.53 16.71 -11.36
C MET A 109 13.47 17.86 -11.71
N THR A 110 13.19 18.63 -12.76
CA THR A 110 14.00 19.80 -13.07
C THR A 110 13.73 20.91 -12.05
N ALA A 111 14.75 21.73 -11.76
CA ALA A 111 14.58 22.91 -10.91
C ALA A 111 13.53 23.87 -11.50
N GLU A 112 13.54 24.04 -12.82
CA GLU A 112 12.56 24.82 -13.57
C GLU A 112 11.12 24.35 -13.32
N ALA A 113 10.88 23.03 -13.29
CA ALA A 113 9.54 22.50 -13.04
C ALA A 113 9.05 22.77 -11.60
N VAL A 114 9.94 22.83 -10.62
CA VAL A 114 9.58 23.25 -9.26
C VAL A 114 9.15 24.72 -9.25
N ASP A 115 9.86 25.57 -10.00
CA ASP A 115 9.59 27.00 -10.07
C ASP A 115 8.33 27.32 -10.90
N GLU A 116 8.10 26.63 -12.01
CA GLU A 116 6.86 26.71 -12.81
C GLU A 116 5.62 26.30 -12.00
N MET A 117 5.80 25.35 -11.08
CA MET A 117 4.74 24.90 -10.18
C MET A 117 4.59 25.80 -8.94
N ASP A 118 5.48 26.79 -8.74
CA ASP A 118 5.59 27.62 -7.53
C ASP A 118 5.59 26.77 -6.24
N LEU A 119 6.25 25.61 -6.29
CA LEU A 119 6.17 24.61 -5.23
C LEU A 119 7.04 25.01 -4.02
N ARG A 120 6.44 24.94 -2.83
CA ARG A 120 7.06 25.31 -1.56
C ARG A 120 6.91 24.19 -0.53
N GLU A 121 7.78 24.20 0.46
CA GLU A 121 7.61 23.36 1.65
C GLU A 121 6.30 23.74 2.38
N GLY A 122 5.51 22.73 2.74
CA GLY A 122 4.17 22.90 3.30
C GLY A 122 3.03 22.80 2.28
N ASP A 123 3.31 22.83 0.98
CA ASP A 123 2.26 22.75 -0.04
C ASP A 123 1.66 21.34 -0.17
N GLU A 124 0.37 21.29 -0.51
CA GLU A 124 -0.29 20.06 -0.93
C GLU A 124 0.24 19.64 -2.30
N ALA A 125 0.76 18.41 -2.39
CA ALA A 125 1.25 17.84 -3.63
C ALA A 125 0.80 16.39 -3.80
N ILE A 126 0.78 15.90 -5.05
CA ILE A 126 0.52 14.50 -5.34
C ILE A 126 1.72 13.91 -6.06
N GLY A 127 2.40 12.98 -5.39
CA GLY A 127 3.40 12.14 -6.05
C GLY A 127 2.71 11.20 -7.04
N VAL A 128 3.10 11.26 -8.31
CA VAL A 128 2.49 10.43 -9.36
C VAL A 128 3.54 9.49 -9.94
N VAL A 129 3.31 8.18 -9.82
CA VAL A 129 4.22 7.15 -10.35
C VAL A 129 3.55 6.41 -11.50
N LYS A 130 4.22 6.39 -12.66
CA LYS A 130 3.76 5.61 -13.81
C LYS A 130 3.86 4.12 -13.47
N ALA A 131 2.81 3.35 -13.76
CA ALA A 131 2.75 1.93 -13.40
C ALA A 131 3.91 1.09 -13.98
N THR A 132 4.48 1.53 -15.11
CA THR A 132 5.63 0.88 -15.76
C THR A 132 6.96 1.07 -15.02
N ASN A 133 7.02 1.94 -14.03
CA ASN A 133 8.24 2.28 -13.29
C ASN A 133 8.19 1.78 -11.84
N VAL A 134 7.34 0.79 -11.55
CA VAL A 134 7.25 0.16 -10.23
C VAL A 134 8.01 -1.16 -10.25
N ILE A 135 8.89 -1.35 -9.27
CA ILE A 135 9.57 -2.62 -9.01
C ILE A 135 8.79 -3.33 -7.89
N VAL A 136 8.53 -4.63 -8.07
CA VAL A 136 7.87 -5.46 -7.06
C VAL A 136 8.90 -6.43 -6.50
N GLU A 137 9.12 -6.38 -5.20
CA GLU A 137 9.98 -7.31 -4.48
C GLU A 137 9.13 -8.21 -3.59
N ALA A 138 9.43 -9.51 -3.59
CA ALA A 138 8.85 -10.43 -2.63
C ALA A 138 9.65 -10.37 -1.31
N PRO A 139 9.00 -10.53 -0.14
CA PRO A 139 9.73 -10.64 1.13
C PRO A 139 10.76 -11.77 1.04
N ALA A 140 11.98 -11.53 1.53
CA ALA A 140 12.93 -12.61 1.73
C ALA A 140 12.30 -13.59 2.73
N VAL A 141 11.84 -14.74 2.24
CA VAL A 141 11.30 -15.80 3.09
C VAL A 141 12.42 -16.16 4.07
N ARG A 142 12.16 -15.97 5.37
CA ARG A 142 12.99 -16.57 6.41
C ARG A 142 12.86 -18.08 6.25
N ASP A 143 13.85 -18.67 5.61
CA ASP A 143 13.98 -20.11 5.53
C ASP A 143 14.12 -20.61 6.96
N SER A 144 13.00 -21.09 7.49
CA SER A 144 12.94 -21.78 8.75
C SER A 144 12.39 -23.15 8.39
N ARG A 145 13.32 -24.03 8.03
CA ARG A 145 13.10 -25.45 8.22
C ARG A 145 14.27 -26.09 8.97
N PRO A 146 13.94 -27.05 9.85
CA PRO A 146 14.83 -27.65 10.83
C PRO A 146 15.84 -28.61 10.20
#